data_AF-A0A7C5UTM9-F1
#
_entry.id   AF-A0A7C5UTM9-F1
#
_cell.length_a   1.000
_cell.length_b   1.000
_cell.length_c   1.000
_cell.angle_alpha   90.00
_cell.angle_beta   90.00
_cell.angle_gamma   90.00
#
_symmetry.space_group_name_H-M   'P 1'
#
loop_
_entity.id
_entity.type
_entity.pdbx_description
1 polymer ?
#
loop_
_entity_poly.entity_id
_entity_poly.type
_entity_poly.pdbx_seq_one_letter_code
_entity_poly.pdbx_strand_id
1 'polypeptide(L)'
;MARARFIAQEVEVREASPGEPVSFLWQGREYRVIEIVEARRQLDFRRPWWRRRHRDHYRVRTDTGQTFELYFHRGPGKKYWVLYQEILEE
;
A
#
# COMPACT_ATOMS: atom_id res chain seq x y z
N MET A 1 17.68 -12.05 -7.22
CA MET A 1 17.42 -10.64 -6.82
C MET A 1 15.94 -10.41 -7.05
N ALA A 2 15.15 -10.00 -6.04
CA ALA A 2 13.72 -9.80 -6.27
C ALA A 2 13.51 -8.74 -7.37
N ARG A 3 12.81 -9.11 -8.45
CA ARG A 3 12.50 -8.20 -9.55
C ARG A 3 11.20 -7.49 -9.17
N ALA A 4 11.12 -6.18 -9.37
CA ALA A 4 9.90 -5.43 -9.09
C ALA A 4 9.36 -4.78 -10.36
N ARG A 5 8.04 -4.84 -10.55
CA ARG A 5 7.33 -4.11 -11.60
C ARG A 5 6.75 -2.84 -10.99
N PHE A 6 7.27 -1.70 -11.42
CA PHE A 6 6.78 -0.39 -10.99
C PHE A 6 5.40 -0.07 -11.58
N ILE A 7 4.49 0.46 -10.75
CA ILE A 7 3.10 0.76 -11.12
C ILE A 7 2.74 2.20 -10.76
N ALA A 8 2.88 2.57 -9.47
CA ALA A 8 2.55 3.89 -8.91
C ALA A 8 1.16 4.45 -9.29
N GLN A 9 0.12 3.64 -9.21
CA GLN A 9 -1.26 4.05 -9.52
C GLN A 9 -2.13 4.18 -8.27
N GLU A 10 -2.98 5.20 -8.21
CA GLU A 10 -4.04 5.30 -7.19
C GLU A 10 -5.02 4.14 -7.39
N VAL A 11 -5.33 3.43 -6.32
CA VAL A 11 -6.25 2.29 -6.32
C VAL A 11 -7.29 2.45 -5.24
N GLU A 12 -8.49 1.93 -5.49
CA GLU A 12 -9.51 1.82 -4.47
C GLU A 12 -9.19 0.62 -3.59
N VAL A 13 -9.08 0.86 -2.28
CA VAL A 13 -8.77 -0.17 -1.29
C VAL A 13 -9.94 -0.27 -0.32
N ARG A 14 -10.41 -1.49 -0.08
CA ARG A 14 -11.31 -1.79 1.03
C ARG A 14 -10.49 -2.02 2.28
N GLU A 15 -10.83 -1.28 3.32
CA GLU A 15 -10.17 -1.32 4.61
C GLU A 15 -11.08 -1.97 5.65
N ALA A 16 -10.56 -2.87 6.48
CA ALA A 16 -11.31 -3.38 7.64
C ALA A 16 -11.36 -2.33 8.76
N SER A 17 -10.21 -1.70 8.98
CA SER A 17 -9.97 -0.62 9.92
C SER A 17 -9.10 0.45 9.25
N PRO A 18 -9.06 1.70 9.74
CA PRO A 18 -8.23 2.75 9.14
C PRO A 18 -6.76 2.32 9.01
N GLY A 19 -6.26 2.21 7.78
CA GLY A 19 -4.91 1.77 7.47
C GLY A 19 -4.72 0.25 7.51
N GLU A 20 -5.77 -0.56 7.38
CA GLU A 20 -5.70 -2.02 7.31
C GLU A 20 -6.35 -2.53 6.01
N PRO A 21 -5.55 -2.79 4.96
CA PRO A 21 -6.07 -3.16 3.64
C PRO A 21 -6.54 -4.62 3.58
N VAL A 22 -7.77 -4.84 3.13
CA VAL A 22 -8.41 -6.17 2.99
C VAL A 22 -8.52 -6.59 1.53
N SER A 23 -8.83 -5.66 0.63
CA SER A 23 -8.81 -5.89 -0.81
C SER A 23 -8.57 -4.59 -1.56
N PHE A 24 -8.18 -4.67 -2.82
CA PHE A 24 -8.02 -3.50 -3.68
C PHE A 24 -8.41 -3.78 -5.13
N LEU A 25 -8.90 -2.75 -5.83
CA LEU A 25 -9.28 -2.82 -7.24
C LEU A 25 -8.13 -2.30 -8.12
N TRP A 26 -7.65 -3.14 -9.03
CA TRP A 26 -6.64 -2.78 -10.01
C TRP A 26 -6.94 -3.39 -11.38
N GLN A 27 -6.92 -2.58 -12.44
CA GLN A 27 -7.24 -2.98 -13.82
C GLN A 27 -8.57 -3.75 -13.97
N GLY A 28 -9.60 -3.35 -13.21
CA GLY A 28 -10.92 -4.00 -13.25
C GLY A 28 -10.99 -5.35 -12.52
N ARG A 29 -9.93 -5.75 -11.81
CA ARG A 29 -9.89 -6.95 -10.98
C ARG A 29 -9.76 -6.58 -9.50
N GLU A 30 -10.53 -7.28 -8.65
CA GLU A 30 -10.36 -7.22 -7.20
C GLU A 30 -9.29 -8.22 -6.77
N TYR A 31 -8.33 -7.74 -5.97
CA TYR A 31 -7.28 -8.54 -5.34
C TYR A 31 -7.54 -8.57 -3.85
N ARG A 32 -7.70 -9.77 -3.27
CA ARG A 32 -7.93 -9.91 -1.84
C ARG A 32 -6.61 -10.07 -1.12
N VAL A 33 -6.37 -9.25 -0.11
CA VAL A 33 -5.21 -9.38 0.77
C VAL A 33 -5.42 -10.58 1.67
N ILE A 34 -4.56 -11.59 1.54
CA ILE A 34 -4.57 -12.77 2.41
C ILE A 34 -3.58 -12.61 3.56
N GLU A 35 -2.54 -11.80 3.38
CA GLU A 35 -1.49 -11.60 4.35
C GLU A 35 -0.81 -10.25 4.16
N ILE A 36 -0.53 -9.55 5.25
CA ILE A 36 0.32 -8.36 5.26
C ILE A 36 1.72 -8.82 5.68
N VAL A 37 2.60 -8.97 4.70
CA VAL A 37 3.99 -9.42 4.89
C VAL A 37 4.79 -8.38 5.67
N GLU A 38 4.56 -7.09 5.41
CA GLU A 38 5.27 -6.01 6.07
C GLU A 38 4.37 -4.78 6.19
N ALA A 39 4.38 -4.13 7.35
CA ALA A 39 3.71 -2.85 7.56
C ALA A 39 4.70 -1.85 8.17
N ARG A 40 5.00 -0.77 7.42
CA ARG A 40 5.94 0.28 7.83
C ARG A 40 5.23 1.62 7.91
N ARG A 41 5.01 2.09 9.14
CA ARG A 41 4.48 3.45 9.40
C ARG A 41 5.64 4.41 9.64
N GLN A 42 5.78 5.43 8.79
CA GLN A 42 6.76 6.48 9.05
C GLN A 42 6.21 7.50 10.05
N LEU A 43 6.77 7.48 11.25
CA LEU A 43 6.54 8.47 12.29
C LEU A 43 7.80 9.33 12.46
N ASP A 44 7.94 10.35 11.62
CA ASP A 44 9.06 11.30 11.72
C ASP A 44 8.73 12.41 12.74
N PHE A 45 9.19 12.28 13.98
CA PHE A 45 8.96 13.30 15.02
C PHE A 45 9.86 14.54 14.91
N ARG A 46 10.90 14.51 14.07
CA ARG A 46 11.87 15.60 13.94
C ARG A 46 11.36 16.71 13.03
N ARG A 47 10.49 16.39 12.08
CA ARG A 47 9.88 17.38 11.18
C ARG A 47 8.54 17.87 11.70
N PRO A 48 8.19 19.15 11.51
CA PRO A 48 6.84 19.63 11.77
C PRO A 48 5.81 18.85 10.97
N TRP A 49 4.64 18.57 11.57
CA TRP A 49 3.66 17.64 11.01
C TRP A 49 3.16 18.02 9.60
N TRP A 50 3.10 19.31 9.26
CA TRP A 50 2.70 19.80 7.93
C TRP A 50 3.75 19.55 6.83
N ARG A 51 5.02 19.27 7.18
CA ARG A 51 6.09 18.91 6.22
C ARG A 51 6.31 17.40 6.10
N ARG A 52 5.56 16.57 6.82
CA ARG A 52 5.72 15.12 6.80
C ARG A 52 5.03 14.53 5.57
N ARG A 53 5.70 13.60 4.90
CA ARG A 53 5.05 12.68 3.96
C ARG A 53 4.39 11.59 4.80
N HIS A 54 3.14 11.82 5.19
CA HIS A 54 2.31 10.90 5.96
C HIS A 54 1.95 9.67 5.12
N ARG A 55 2.94 8.80 4.87
CA ARG A 55 2.78 7.58 4.08
C ARG A 55 3.06 6.37 4.96
N ASP A 56 2.10 5.47 5.00
CA ASP A 56 2.27 4.17 5.61
C ASP A 56 2.40 3.15 4.49
N HIS A 57 3.48 2.38 4.49
CA HIS A 57 3.79 1.39 3.45
C HIS A 57 3.37 0.00 3.90
N TYR A 58 2.80 -0.76 2.98
CA TYR A 58 2.29 -2.11 3.22
C TYR A 58 2.77 -3.01 2.11
N ARG A 59 3.40 -4.12 2.46
CA ARG A 59 3.67 -5.23 1.55
C ARG A 59 2.64 -6.31 1.83
N VAL A 60 1.85 -6.65 0.82
CA VAL A 60 0.71 -7.56 0.95
C VAL A 60 0.84 -8.70 -0.03
N ARG A 61 0.46 -9.90 0.40
CA ARG A 61 0.27 -11.06 -0.47
C ARG A 61 -1.22 -11.18 -0.79
N THR A 62 -1.50 -11.46 -2.05
CA THR A 62 -2.87 -11.57 -2.57
C THR A 62 -3.31 -13.02 -2.72
N ASP A 63 -4.61 -13.25 -2.82
CA ASP A 63 -5.24 -14.55 -3.07
C ASP A 63 -4.78 -15.20 -4.38
N THR A 64 -4.35 -14.37 -5.33
CA THR A 64 -3.80 -14.80 -6.62
C THR A 64 -2.31 -15.14 -6.57
N GLY A 65 -1.68 -15.03 -5.40
CA GLY A 65 -0.29 -15.41 -5.15
C GLY A 65 0.73 -14.30 -5.40
N GLN A 66 0.34 -13.17 -6.00
CA GLN A 66 1.24 -12.02 -6.17
C GLN A 66 1.45 -11.26 -4.86
N THR A 67 2.64 -10.69 -4.74
CA THR A 67 2.99 -9.76 -3.67
C THR A 67 3.04 -8.35 -4.21
N PHE A 68 2.35 -7.41 -3.56
CA PHE A 68 2.33 -6.00 -3.94
C PHE A 68 2.81 -5.13 -2.79
N GLU A 69 3.43 -4.00 -3.12
CA GLU A 69 3.65 -2.90 -2.20
C GLU A 69 2.63 -1.80 -2.47
N LEU A 70 1.88 -1.43 -1.44
CA LEU A 70 0.98 -0.30 -1.41
C LEU A 70 1.48 0.75 -0.43
N TYR A 71 1.09 2.00 -0.63
CA TYR A 71 1.16 2.98 0.44
C TYR A 71 -0.16 3.71 0.63
N PHE A 72 -0.47 3.98 1.89
CA PHE A 72 -1.59 4.80 2.31
C PHE A 72 -1.10 6.22 2.59
N HIS A 73 -1.63 7.20 1.86
CA HIS A 73 -1.40 8.60 2.16
C HIS A 73 -2.42 9.08 3.19
N ARG A 74 -1.98 9.22 4.45
CA ARG A 74 -2.80 9.70 5.58
C ARG A 74 -2.59 11.17 5.93
N GLY A 75 -2.04 11.94 5.00
CA GLY A 75 -1.75 13.36 5.21
C GLY A 75 -3.01 14.22 5.38
N PRO A 76 -2.84 15.50 5.74
CA PRO A 76 -3.96 16.44 5.75
C PRO A 76 -4.55 16.56 4.34
N GLY A 77 -5.88 16.46 4.23
CA GLY A 77 -6.60 16.51 2.95
C GLY A 77 -7.17 15.15 2.52
N LYS A 78 -7.23 14.92 1.20
CA LYS A 78 -7.75 13.67 0.63
C LYS A 78 -6.81 12.52 1.00
N LYS A 79 -7.35 11.51 1.65
CA LYS A 79 -6.67 10.23 1.89
C LYS A 79 -6.81 9.37 0.63
N TYR A 80 -5.76 8.67 0.27
CA TYR A 80 -5.76 7.80 -0.91
C TYR A 80 -4.73 6.70 -0.77
N TRP A 81 -4.95 5.62 -1.49
CA TRP A 81 -4.07 4.47 -1.56
C TRP A 81 -3.40 4.41 -2.91
N VAL A 82 -2.15 3.99 -2.94
CA VAL A 82 -1.40 3.81 -4.18
C VAL A 82 -0.80 2.42 -4.22
N LEU A 83 -1.05 1.71 -5.31
CA LEU A 83 -0.33 0.50 -5.69
C LEU A 83 1.02 0.94 -6.26
N TYR A 84 2.08 0.75 -5.49
CA TYR A 84 3.39 1.26 -5.80
C TYR A 84 4.13 0.35 -6.78
N GLN A 85 4.27 -0.92 -6.43
CA GLN A 85 4.94 -1.91 -7.25
C GLN A 85 4.43 -3.32 -6.96
N GLU A 86 4.54 -4.19 -7.94
CA GLU A 86 4.41 -5.64 -7.78
C GLU A 86 5.81 -6.22 -7.57
N ILE A 87 5.93 -7.13 -6.61
CA ILE A 87 7.17 -7.84 -6.30
C ILE A 87 7.09 -9.22 -6.91
N LEU A 88 7.95 -9.47 -7.88
CA LEU A 88 8.14 -10.76 -8.52
C LEU A 88 9.19 -11.50 -7.68
N GLU A 89 8.72 -12.36 -6.78
CA GLU A 89 9.57 -13.35 -6.13
C GLU A 89 9.82 -14.50 -7.13
N GLU A 90 11.11 -14.88 -7.27
CA GLU A 90 11.61 -15.90 -8.20
C GLU A 90 11.51 -17.31 -7.58
#